data_AF-A0A374WGV7-F1
#
_entry.id   AF-A0A374WGV7-F1
#
_cell.length_a   1.000
_cell.length_b   1.000
_cell.length_c   1.000
_cell.angle_alpha   90.00
_cell.angle_beta   90.00
_cell.angle_gamma   90.00
#
_symmetry.space_group_name_H-M   'P 1'
#
loop_
_entity.id
_entity.type
_entity.pdbx_description
1 polymer ?
#
loop_
_entity_poly.entity_id
_entity_poly.type
_entity_poly.pdbx_seq_one_letter_code
_entity_poly.pdbx_strand_id
1 'polypeptide(L)'
;DGCIKFALLTGVTKFGKVSVFSDLNNLKDISMDERFVDICGITEKEIHDNLEEELHQLAEKQKMSYEQVCAELKECYDGYHFVEHTIGIYNPFSLLNTFDKMKFGSYWFETGTPTYLVNLLKKHHYDLERMAHEETDEQVLNSIDSESSNPIPVIYQSGYLTIKGYDEEFGIYRLGFPNREVEEGFVRFLLPYYANVNKVESPFEIQKFVREVRSGDYNSFFRRLQSFFADTGYDVIREQELHYENVLFIVFKLVGFYT
;
A
#
# COMPACT_ATOMS: atom_id res chain seq x y z
N ASP A 1 -8.88 -41.92 0.08
CA ASP A 1 -8.69 -40.48 0.35
C ASP A 1 -9.89 -39.90 1.09
N GLY A 2 -9.69 -39.39 2.31
CA GLY A 2 -10.80 -38.97 3.17
C GLY A 2 -10.41 -38.21 4.45
N CYS A 3 -9.18 -37.69 4.54
CA CYS A 3 -8.69 -37.05 5.76
C CYS A 3 -8.81 -35.51 5.75
N ILE A 4 -8.93 -34.89 4.57
CA ILE A 4 -9.06 -33.43 4.45
C ILE A 4 -10.54 -33.10 4.29
N LYS A 5 -11.14 -32.52 5.34
CA LYS A 5 -12.53 -32.02 5.32
C LYS A 5 -12.64 -30.60 4.77
N PHE A 6 -11.58 -29.83 4.91
CA PHE A 6 -11.46 -28.45 4.43
C PHE A 6 -9.98 -28.11 4.22
N ALA A 7 -9.68 -27.42 3.12
CA ALA A 7 -8.38 -26.83 2.86
C ALA A 7 -8.60 -25.41 2.37
N LEU A 8 -7.98 -24.44 3.05
CA LEU A 8 -7.91 -23.06 2.62
C LEU A 8 -6.51 -22.79 2.07
N LEU A 9 -6.46 -22.19 0.89
CA LEU A 9 -5.22 -21.76 0.25
C LEU A 9 -5.25 -20.24 0.16
N THR A 10 -4.25 -19.59 0.73
CA THR A 10 -4.08 -18.14 0.72
C THR A 10 -2.68 -17.79 0.24
N GLY A 11 -2.54 -16.63 -0.38
CA GLY A 11 -1.30 -16.17 -1.00
C GLY A 11 -1.48 -14.78 -1.60
N VAL A 12 -0.39 -14.22 -2.11
CA VAL A 12 -0.39 -12.89 -2.71
C VAL A 12 -1.05 -12.91 -4.08
N THR A 13 -0.65 -13.83 -4.96
CA THR A 13 -1.17 -13.88 -6.33
C THR A 13 -2.27 -14.93 -6.48
N LYS A 14 -3.23 -14.64 -7.37
CA LYS A 14 -4.28 -15.60 -7.73
C LYS A 14 -3.70 -16.83 -8.43
N PHE A 15 -4.32 -17.98 -8.21
CA PHE A 15 -3.91 -19.22 -8.87
C PHE A 15 -4.35 -19.24 -10.32
N GLY A 16 -3.36 -19.29 -11.21
CA GLY A 16 -3.57 -19.48 -12.64
C GLY A 16 -4.29 -20.80 -12.92
N LYS A 17 -5.56 -20.76 -13.32
CA LYS A 17 -6.23 -21.91 -13.96
C LYS A 17 -5.67 -22.15 -15.38
N VAL A 18 -4.34 -22.06 -15.55
CA VAL A 18 -3.65 -22.13 -16.85
C VAL A 18 -3.28 -23.57 -17.22
N SER A 19 -3.62 -24.54 -16.37
CA SER A 19 -3.32 -25.93 -16.69
C SER A 19 -4.37 -26.53 -17.62
N VAL A 20 -3.97 -26.78 -18.86
CA VAL A 20 -4.66 -27.69 -19.80
C VAL A 20 -4.71 -29.14 -19.24
N PHE A 21 -3.96 -29.41 -18.16
CA PHE A 21 -3.98 -30.66 -17.41
C PHE A 21 -4.83 -30.53 -16.14
N SER A 22 -5.68 -31.52 -15.91
CA SER A 22 -6.81 -31.56 -14.97
C SER A 22 -6.46 -31.65 -13.48
N ASP A 23 -5.25 -31.28 -13.07
CA ASP A 23 -4.74 -31.70 -11.75
C ASP A 23 -5.19 -30.78 -10.59
N LEU A 24 -5.66 -29.55 -10.85
CA LEU A 24 -6.15 -28.61 -9.82
C LEU A 24 -7.25 -27.63 -10.29
N ASN A 25 -8.24 -28.10 -11.07
CA ASN A 25 -9.27 -27.22 -11.66
C ASN A 25 -10.52 -26.99 -10.77
N ASN A 26 -10.64 -27.68 -9.63
CA ASN A 26 -11.83 -27.64 -8.76
C ASN A 26 -11.74 -26.62 -7.61
N LEU A 27 -10.77 -25.69 -7.66
CA LEU A 27 -10.68 -24.63 -6.65
C LEU A 27 -11.82 -23.64 -6.84
N LYS A 28 -12.53 -23.38 -5.73
CA LYS A 28 -13.46 -22.27 -5.61
C LYS A 28 -12.67 -21.02 -5.23
N ASP A 29 -12.59 -20.06 -6.15
CA ASP A 29 -12.09 -18.73 -5.83
C ASP A 29 -13.12 -18.02 -4.95
N ILE A 30 -12.68 -17.55 -3.78
CA ILE A 30 -13.49 -16.79 -2.82
C ILE A 30 -12.86 -15.42 -2.52
N SER A 31 -11.84 -15.00 -3.29
CA SER A 31 -11.09 -13.77 -3.02
C SER A 31 -11.95 -12.51 -3.05
N MET A 32 -13.03 -12.50 -3.83
CA MET A 32 -13.99 -11.39 -3.93
C MET A 32 -15.41 -11.87 -3.61
N ASP A 33 -15.56 -12.83 -2.69
CA ASP A 33 -16.86 -13.36 -2.25
C ASP A 33 -17.26 -12.68 -0.93
N GLU A 34 -18.34 -11.90 -0.94
CA GLU A 34 -18.84 -11.12 0.21
C GLU A 34 -18.97 -11.94 1.50
N ARG A 35 -19.21 -13.25 1.39
CA ARG A 35 -19.37 -14.15 2.56
C ARG A 35 -18.07 -14.37 3.33
N PHE A 36 -16.92 -13.97 2.79
CA PHE A 36 -15.59 -14.23 3.32
C PHE A 36 -14.74 -12.97 3.46
N VAL A 37 -15.36 -11.78 3.47
CA VAL A 37 -14.67 -10.47 3.48
C VAL A 37 -13.68 -10.32 4.65
N ASP A 38 -14.05 -10.82 5.82
CA ASP A 38 -13.29 -10.68 7.06
C ASP A 38 -12.32 -11.85 7.33
N ILE A 39 -12.30 -12.89 6.49
CA ILE A 39 -11.53 -14.12 6.77
C ILE A 39 -10.00 -13.91 6.85
N CYS A 40 -9.50 -12.86 6.18
CA CYS A 40 -8.06 -12.56 6.07
C CYS A 40 -7.68 -11.23 6.77
N GLY A 41 -8.53 -10.73 7.68
CA GLY A 41 -8.29 -9.49 8.42
C GLY A 41 -8.81 -9.56 9.84
N ILE A 42 -8.86 -8.41 10.50
CA ILE A 42 -9.54 -8.24 11.80
C ILE A 42 -10.51 -7.07 11.65
N THR A 43 -11.75 -7.24 12.08
CA THR A 43 -12.78 -6.18 12.02
C THR A 43 -12.69 -5.25 13.22
N GLU A 44 -13.13 -4.00 13.07
CA GLU A 44 -13.28 -3.04 14.18
C GLU A 44 -14.03 -3.66 15.37
N LYS A 45 -15.10 -4.40 15.08
CA LYS A 45 -15.91 -5.08 16.09
C LYS A 45 -15.12 -6.13 16.86
N GLU A 46 -14.30 -6.94 16.18
CA GLU A 46 -13.48 -7.95 16.85
C GLU A 46 -12.40 -7.33 17.74
N ILE A 47 -11.88 -6.14 17.37
CA ILE A 47 -10.95 -5.39 18.22
C ILE A 47 -11.66 -4.99 19.52
N HIS A 48 -12.84 -4.38 19.45
CA HIS A 48 -13.57 -3.97 20.65
C HIS A 48 -14.12 -5.14 21.46
N ASP A 49 -14.49 -6.25 20.82
CA ASP A 49 -15.01 -7.43 21.52
C ASP A 49 -13.90 -8.19 22.29
N ASN A 50 -12.64 -8.12 21.82
CA ASN A 50 -11.57 -9.01 22.31
C ASN A 50 -10.28 -8.32 22.77
N LEU A 51 -10.04 -7.06 22.40
CA LEU A 51 -8.78 -6.32 22.62
C LEU A 51 -8.99 -4.94 23.29
N GLU A 52 -10.12 -4.77 23.99
CA GLU A 52 -10.49 -3.51 24.64
C GLU A 52 -9.51 -3.09 25.75
N GLU A 53 -9.00 -4.07 26.51
CA GLU A 53 -8.00 -3.80 27.54
C GLU A 53 -6.68 -3.31 26.93
N GLU A 54 -6.26 -3.92 25.81
CA GLU A 54 -5.08 -3.55 25.05
C GLU A 54 -5.20 -2.15 24.43
N LEU A 55 -6.40 -1.76 23.97
CA LEU A 55 -6.67 -0.38 23.52
C LEU A 55 -6.42 0.64 24.64
N HIS A 56 -6.91 0.37 25.85
CA HIS A 56 -6.66 1.24 27.01
C HIS A 56 -5.18 1.29 27.39
N GLN A 57 -4.48 0.15 27.37
CA GLN A 57 -3.03 0.09 27.65
C GLN A 57 -2.22 0.86 26.61
N LEU A 58 -2.59 0.74 25.33
CA LEU A 58 -1.97 1.47 24.24
C LEU A 58 -2.18 2.98 24.40
N ALA A 59 -3.39 3.41 24.77
CA ALA A 59 -3.72 4.81 25.05
C ALA A 59 -2.89 5.40 26.19
N GLU A 60 -2.75 4.68 27.30
CA GLU A 60 -1.88 5.08 28.40
C GLU A 60 -0.42 5.19 27.95
N LYS A 61 0.08 4.18 27.22
CA LYS A 61 1.47 4.12 26.77
C LYS A 61 1.82 5.25 25.80
N GLN A 62 0.91 5.56 24.88
CA GLN A 62 1.07 6.59 23.86
C GLN A 62 0.68 7.98 24.34
N LYS A 63 0.12 8.10 25.55
CA LYS A 63 -0.37 9.36 26.12
C LYS A 63 -1.43 10.02 25.23
N MET A 64 -2.32 9.20 24.70
CA MET A 64 -3.46 9.58 23.85
C MET A 64 -4.77 9.28 24.61
N SER A 65 -5.85 9.98 24.27
CA SER A 65 -7.17 9.55 24.72
C SER A 65 -7.56 8.23 24.04
N TYR A 66 -8.54 7.54 24.61
CA TYR A 66 -9.05 6.30 24.01
C TYR A 66 -9.54 6.53 22.57
N GLU A 67 -10.29 7.61 22.34
CA GLU A 67 -10.81 7.99 21.01
C GLU A 67 -9.68 8.30 20.03
N GLN A 68 -8.62 8.96 20.51
CA GLN A 68 -7.44 9.25 19.69
C GLN A 68 -6.70 7.97 19.28
N VAL A 69 -6.55 7.00 20.18
CA VAL A 69 -5.92 5.72 19.83
C VAL A 69 -6.77 4.94 18.83
N CYS A 70 -8.08 4.86 19.02
CA CYS A 70 -8.95 4.16 18.08
C CYS A 70 -8.88 4.81 16.69
N ALA A 71 -8.93 6.15 16.62
CA ALA A 71 -8.80 6.88 15.36
C ALA A 71 -7.44 6.66 14.69
N GLU A 72 -6.35 6.73 15.46
CA GLU A 72 -4.98 6.52 14.97
C GLU A 72 -4.76 5.09 14.48
N LEU A 73 -5.29 4.11 15.20
CA LEU A 73 -5.24 2.70 14.85
C LEU A 73 -5.96 2.45 13.51
N LYS A 74 -7.14 3.04 13.34
CA LYS A 74 -7.90 3.01 12.09
C LYS A 74 -7.14 3.64 10.94
N GLU A 75 -6.63 4.87 11.13
CA GLU A 75 -5.86 5.59 10.11
C GLU A 75 -4.59 4.83 9.68
N CYS A 76 -3.94 4.14 10.62
CA CYS A 76 -2.71 3.42 10.35
C CYS A 76 -2.94 2.05 9.69
N TYR A 77 -3.99 1.30 10.07
CA TYR A 77 -4.02 -0.14 9.81
C TYR A 77 -5.33 -0.68 9.20
N ASP A 78 -6.43 0.09 9.22
CA ASP A 78 -7.72 -0.29 8.62
C ASP A 78 -7.74 -0.06 7.10
N GLY A 79 -8.82 -0.42 6.43
CA GLY A 79 -9.19 0.17 5.14
C GLY A 79 -9.02 -0.74 3.95
N TYR A 80 -8.66 -2.01 4.16
CA TYR A 80 -8.67 -3.03 3.12
C TYR A 80 -10.10 -3.48 2.82
N HIS A 81 -10.43 -3.60 1.55
CA HIS A 81 -11.70 -4.07 0.99
C HIS A 81 -11.39 -5.05 -0.13
N PHE A 82 -11.95 -6.25 -0.04
CA PHE A 82 -11.85 -7.29 -1.07
C PHE A 82 -13.04 -7.26 -2.05
N VAL A 83 -14.15 -6.67 -1.63
CA VAL A 83 -15.37 -6.47 -2.43
C VAL A 83 -15.83 -5.03 -2.23
N GLU A 84 -16.50 -4.47 -3.22
CA GLU A 84 -17.13 -3.15 -3.12
C GLU A 84 -18.16 -3.08 -1.98
N HIS A 85 -18.35 -1.89 -1.41
CA HIS A 85 -19.39 -1.61 -0.41
C HIS A 85 -19.33 -2.46 0.88
N THR A 86 -18.20 -3.07 1.19
CA THR A 86 -18.01 -3.85 2.43
C THR A 86 -17.38 -3.02 3.55
N ILE A 87 -17.27 -3.63 4.73
CA ILE A 87 -16.48 -3.08 5.82
C ILE A 87 -14.99 -3.06 5.47
N GLY A 88 -14.27 -2.10 6.05
CA GLY A 88 -12.81 -2.12 6.11
C GLY A 88 -12.34 -3.18 7.11
N ILE A 89 -11.24 -3.82 6.78
CA ILE A 89 -10.56 -4.76 7.68
C ILE A 89 -9.14 -4.27 7.97
N TYR A 90 -8.72 -4.54 9.20
CA TYR A 90 -7.37 -4.24 9.68
C TYR A 90 -6.38 -5.28 9.19
N ASN A 91 -5.18 -4.82 8.83
CA ASN A 91 -4.03 -5.71 8.62
C ASN A 91 -3.66 -6.43 9.94
N PRO A 92 -3.78 -7.77 10.03
CA PRO A 92 -3.53 -8.47 11.29
C PRO A 92 -2.08 -8.35 11.77
N PHE A 93 -1.12 -8.33 10.85
CA PHE A 93 0.30 -8.29 11.22
C PHE A 93 0.65 -6.96 11.89
N SER A 94 0.27 -5.84 11.29
CA SER A 94 0.55 -4.50 11.84
C SER A 94 -0.23 -4.24 13.12
N LEU A 95 -1.48 -4.68 13.17
CA LEU A 95 -2.32 -4.52 14.36
C LEU A 95 -1.73 -5.29 15.55
N LEU A 96 -1.43 -6.57 15.37
CA LEU A 96 -0.90 -7.42 16.45
C LEU A 96 0.49 -6.97 16.91
N ASN A 97 1.36 -6.53 15.99
CA ASN A 97 2.65 -5.95 16.38
C ASN A 97 2.49 -4.64 17.17
N THR A 98 1.46 -3.84 16.86
CA THR A 98 1.16 -2.61 17.58
C THR A 98 0.78 -2.90 19.02
N PHE A 99 -0.09 -3.87 19.25
CA PHE A 99 -0.47 -4.29 20.59
C PHE A 99 0.68 -4.98 21.33
N ASP A 100 1.44 -5.88 20.69
CA ASP A 100 2.60 -6.54 21.32
C ASP A 100 3.66 -5.54 21.81
N LYS A 101 3.98 -4.54 20.98
CA LYS A 101 5.00 -3.53 21.31
C LYS A 101 4.44 -2.31 22.04
N MET A 102 3.11 -2.22 22.17
CA MET A 102 2.36 -1.03 22.60
C MET A 102 2.83 0.24 21.87
N LYS A 103 3.07 0.11 20.55
CA LYS A 103 3.69 1.15 19.74
C LYS A 103 3.22 1.12 18.28
N PHE A 104 2.81 2.27 17.74
CA PHE A 104 2.57 2.44 16.30
C PHE A 104 3.89 2.34 15.52
N GLY A 105 3.83 1.69 14.36
CA GLY A 105 4.97 1.50 13.46
C GLY A 105 4.56 0.97 12.09
N SER A 106 5.54 0.92 11.18
CA SER A 106 5.37 0.41 9.81
C SER A 106 5.76 -1.07 9.71
N TYR A 107 5.05 -1.92 10.44
CA TYR A 107 5.35 -3.34 10.56
C TYR A 107 5.18 -4.11 9.25
N TRP A 108 4.13 -3.85 8.48
CA TRP A 108 3.89 -4.56 7.23
C TRP A 108 5.01 -4.30 6.21
N PHE A 109 5.63 -3.13 6.26
CA PHE A 109 6.72 -2.79 5.34
C PHE A 109 8.07 -3.40 5.75
N GLU A 110 8.28 -3.65 7.05
CA GLU A 110 9.51 -4.28 7.57
C GLU A 110 9.69 -5.73 7.09
N THR A 111 8.62 -6.39 6.61
CA THR A 111 8.69 -7.76 6.08
C THR A 111 9.25 -7.85 4.65
N GLY A 112 9.53 -6.70 4.02
CA GLY A 112 10.25 -6.59 2.76
C GLY A 112 9.32 -6.43 1.55
N THR A 113 9.36 -5.24 0.94
CA THR A 113 8.72 -4.98 -0.36
C THR A 113 9.56 -5.60 -1.49
N PRO A 114 8.95 -6.35 -2.42
CA PRO A 114 9.71 -6.96 -3.50
C PRO A 114 10.27 -5.89 -4.44
N THR A 115 11.59 -5.88 -4.65
CA THR A 115 12.25 -5.09 -5.72
C THR A 115 11.60 -5.31 -7.09
N TYR A 116 10.95 -6.47 -7.28
CA TYR A 116 10.14 -6.77 -8.45
C TYR A 116 9.06 -5.71 -8.74
N LEU A 117 8.34 -5.20 -7.74
CA LEU A 117 7.30 -4.21 -7.96
C LEU A 117 7.85 -2.89 -8.51
N VAL A 118 9.00 -2.44 -8.00
CA VAL A 118 9.67 -1.24 -8.55
C VAL A 118 10.07 -1.45 -10.00
N ASN A 119 10.63 -2.61 -10.31
CA ASN A 119 11.02 -2.94 -11.68
C ASN A 119 9.82 -2.97 -12.61
N LEU A 120 8.67 -3.47 -12.13
CA LEU A 120 7.41 -3.47 -12.87
C LEU A 120 6.94 -2.03 -13.16
N LEU A 121 6.85 -1.18 -12.13
CA LEU A 121 6.44 0.22 -12.30
C LEU A 121 7.33 0.99 -13.29
N LYS A 122 8.65 0.80 -13.18
CA LYS A 122 9.63 1.42 -14.10
C LYS A 122 9.51 0.88 -15.52
N LYS A 123 9.37 -0.44 -15.70
CA LYS A 123 9.22 -1.08 -17.01
C LYS A 123 7.99 -0.55 -17.75
N HIS A 124 6.91 -0.24 -17.03
CA HIS A 124 5.67 0.25 -17.60
C HIS A 124 5.58 1.78 -17.66
N HIS A 125 6.64 2.52 -17.27
CA HIS A 125 6.61 3.97 -17.15
C HIS A 125 5.33 4.43 -16.42
N TYR A 126 5.09 3.81 -15.26
CA TYR A 126 3.86 4.04 -14.54
C TYR A 126 3.90 5.40 -13.84
N ASP A 127 2.80 6.14 -13.94
CA ASP A 127 2.59 7.42 -13.29
C ASP A 127 2.14 7.17 -11.84
N LEU A 128 3.02 7.47 -10.89
CA LEU A 128 2.79 7.21 -9.47
C LEU A 128 1.66 8.07 -8.89
N GLU A 129 1.36 9.23 -9.48
CA GLU A 129 0.25 10.07 -9.05
C GLU A 129 -1.09 9.35 -9.23
N ARG A 130 -1.21 8.56 -10.30
CA ARG A 130 -2.41 7.77 -10.59
C ARG A 130 -2.71 6.70 -9.55
N MET A 131 -1.74 6.22 -8.77
CA MET A 131 -1.99 5.19 -7.76
C MET A 131 -3.02 5.61 -6.72
N ALA A 132 -3.16 6.91 -6.46
CA ALA A 132 -4.13 7.41 -5.50
C ALA A 132 -5.58 7.33 -6.03
N HIS A 133 -5.77 7.24 -7.34
CA HIS A 133 -7.07 7.39 -8.02
C HIS A 133 -7.22 6.45 -9.22
N GLU A 134 -6.60 5.28 -9.17
CA GLU A 134 -6.60 4.36 -10.32
C GLU A 134 -8.00 3.78 -10.55
N GLU A 135 -8.42 3.69 -11.80
CA GLU A 135 -9.68 3.09 -12.20
C GLU A 135 -9.43 1.82 -13.02
N THR A 136 -10.16 0.76 -12.71
CA THR A 136 -9.96 -0.53 -13.39
C THR A 136 -11.23 -1.38 -13.39
N ASP A 137 -11.27 -2.42 -14.21
CA ASP A 137 -12.38 -3.36 -14.26
C ASP A 137 -12.04 -4.69 -13.54
N GLU A 138 -13.07 -5.51 -13.34
CA GLU A 138 -12.94 -6.82 -12.71
C GLU A 138 -11.95 -7.75 -13.44
N GLN A 139 -11.85 -7.67 -14.77
CA GLN A 139 -11.00 -8.56 -15.56
C GLN A 139 -9.53 -8.29 -15.29
N VAL A 140 -9.16 -7.01 -15.15
CA VAL A 140 -7.80 -6.60 -14.77
C VAL A 140 -7.50 -7.07 -13.34
N LEU A 141 -8.35 -6.81 -12.36
CA LEU A 141 -8.12 -7.23 -10.96
C LEU A 141 -7.95 -8.75 -10.81
N ASN A 142 -8.69 -9.52 -11.61
CA ASN A 142 -8.64 -10.99 -11.62
C ASN A 142 -7.50 -11.57 -12.46
N SER A 143 -6.74 -10.75 -13.18
CA SER A 143 -5.63 -11.22 -14.00
C SER A 143 -4.44 -11.69 -13.13
N ILE A 144 -3.75 -12.72 -13.61
CA ILE A 144 -2.67 -13.43 -12.88
C ILE A 144 -1.30 -13.05 -13.43
N ASP A 145 -1.31 -12.09 -14.35
CA ASP A 145 -0.27 -11.96 -15.33
C ASP A 145 0.95 -11.25 -14.72
N SER A 146 1.88 -12.06 -14.20
CA SER A 146 3.21 -11.65 -13.76
C SER A 146 4.09 -11.15 -14.92
N GLU A 147 3.62 -11.26 -16.16
CA GLU A 147 4.27 -10.76 -17.39
C GLU A 147 3.49 -9.61 -18.07
N SER A 148 2.37 -9.14 -17.49
CA SER A 148 1.38 -8.28 -18.15
C SER A 148 1.87 -6.86 -18.46
N SER A 149 1.21 -6.22 -19.43
CA SER A 149 1.35 -4.80 -19.77
C SER A 149 0.88 -3.84 -18.66
N ASN A 150 0.22 -4.33 -17.61
CA ASN A 150 -0.45 -3.54 -16.59
C ASN A 150 0.03 -3.93 -15.17
N PRO A 151 0.61 -2.99 -14.39
CA PRO A 151 1.05 -3.28 -13.02
C PRO A 151 -0.08 -3.37 -11.99
N ILE A 152 -1.30 -2.88 -12.30
CA ILE A 152 -2.42 -2.80 -11.35
C ILE A 152 -2.78 -4.12 -10.67
N PRO A 153 -2.88 -5.27 -11.37
CA PRO A 153 -3.24 -6.54 -10.73
C PRO A 153 -2.24 -6.93 -9.64
N VAL A 154 -0.95 -6.75 -9.90
CA VAL A 154 0.12 -7.05 -8.94
C VAL A 154 0.05 -6.11 -7.75
N ILE A 155 -0.13 -4.81 -7.98
CA ILE A 155 -0.21 -3.80 -6.91
C ILE A 155 -1.40 -4.08 -5.98
N TYR A 156 -2.58 -4.38 -6.57
CA TYR A 156 -3.79 -4.73 -5.82
C TYR A 156 -3.63 -6.04 -5.05
N GLN A 157 -3.21 -7.12 -5.72
CA GLN A 157 -3.08 -8.45 -5.13
C GLN A 157 -2.02 -8.51 -4.02
N SER A 158 -0.98 -7.67 -4.10
CA SER A 158 0.02 -7.51 -3.04
C SER A 158 -0.41 -6.58 -1.90
N GLY A 159 -1.61 -5.99 -1.95
CA GLY A 159 -2.18 -5.20 -0.87
C GLY A 159 -1.71 -3.74 -0.81
N TYR A 160 -0.99 -3.23 -1.81
CA TYR A 160 -0.64 -1.80 -1.87
C TYR A 160 -1.85 -0.93 -2.23
N LEU A 161 -2.76 -1.46 -3.05
CA LEU A 161 -4.02 -0.82 -3.39
C LEU A 161 -5.19 -1.69 -2.96
N THR A 162 -6.30 -1.04 -2.66
CA THR A 162 -7.56 -1.67 -2.30
C THR A 162 -8.73 -0.91 -2.92
N ILE A 163 -9.93 -1.50 -2.89
CA ILE A 163 -11.13 -0.89 -3.42
C ILE A 163 -11.53 0.30 -2.52
N LYS A 164 -11.68 1.48 -3.14
CA LYS A 164 -12.17 2.71 -2.50
C LYS A 164 -13.53 3.15 -3.02
N GLY A 165 -13.96 2.60 -4.15
CA GLY A 165 -15.29 2.82 -4.67
C GLY A 165 -15.59 1.92 -5.87
N TYR A 166 -16.84 1.90 -6.26
CA TYR A 166 -17.33 1.15 -7.40
C TYR A 166 -18.40 1.95 -8.13
N ASP A 167 -18.34 1.91 -9.45
CA ASP A 167 -19.36 2.43 -10.35
C ASP A 167 -20.14 1.25 -10.92
N GLU A 168 -21.36 1.05 -10.40
CA GLU A 168 -22.25 -0.06 -10.80
C GLU A 168 -22.72 0.04 -12.27
N GLU A 169 -22.80 1.25 -12.84
CA GLU A 169 -23.29 1.44 -14.22
C GLU A 169 -22.26 0.90 -15.23
N PHE A 170 -20.98 1.13 -14.95
CA PHE A 170 -19.88 0.77 -15.86
C PHE A 170 -19.05 -0.44 -15.39
N GLY A 171 -19.28 -0.94 -14.18
CA GLY A 171 -18.50 -2.02 -13.58
C GLY A 171 -17.05 -1.62 -13.29
N ILE A 172 -16.83 -0.36 -12.90
CA ILE A 172 -15.49 0.22 -12.70
C ILE A 172 -15.17 0.35 -11.21
N TYR A 173 -14.04 -0.23 -10.82
CA TYR A 173 -13.44 -0.09 -9.50
C TYR A 173 -12.55 1.15 -9.44
N ARG A 174 -12.73 1.94 -8.39
CA ARG A 174 -11.77 2.97 -7.98
C ARG A 174 -10.87 2.40 -6.90
N LEU A 175 -9.57 2.45 -7.13
CA LEU A 175 -8.54 1.95 -6.23
C LEU A 175 -7.82 3.09 -5.51
N GLY A 176 -7.25 2.77 -4.34
CA GLY A 176 -6.38 3.67 -3.59
C GLY A 176 -5.65 2.92 -2.47
N PHE A 177 -4.72 3.59 -1.80
CA PHE A 177 -4.00 3.00 -0.67
C PHE A 177 -4.95 2.66 0.49
N PRO A 178 -4.81 1.50 1.15
CA PRO A 178 -5.71 1.11 2.23
C PRO A 178 -5.65 2.07 3.41
N ASN A 179 -4.45 2.42 3.85
CA ASN A 179 -4.16 3.23 5.03
C ASN A 179 -2.81 3.97 4.92
N ARG A 180 -2.54 4.77 5.95
CA ARG A 180 -1.32 5.58 6.05
C ARG A 180 -0.05 4.75 6.12
N GLU A 181 -0.05 3.59 6.80
CA GLU A 181 1.14 2.72 6.88
C GLU A 181 1.61 2.30 5.48
N VAL A 182 0.66 1.82 4.66
CA VAL A 182 0.96 1.33 3.32
C VAL A 182 1.33 2.47 2.39
N GLU A 183 0.59 3.58 2.39
CA GLU A 183 0.89 4.74 1.52
C GLU A 183 2.28 5.32 1.84
N GLU A 184 2.54 5.67 3.11
CA GLU A 184 3.82 6.26 3.51
C GLU A 184 4.98 5.29 3.28
N GLY A 185 4.80 4.02 3.69
CA GLY A 185 5.82 2.98 3.52
C GLY A 185 6.18 2.77 2.05
N PHE A 186 5.17 2.71 1.19
CA PHE A 186 5.36 2.51 -0.24
C PHE A 186 6.06 3.70 -0.90
N VAL A 187 5.58 4.93 -0.69
CA VAL A 187 6.21 6.13 -1.28
C VAL A 187 7.65 6.30 -0.78
N ARG A 188 7.89 6.04 0.52
CA ARG A 188 9.24 6.11 1.11
C ARG A 188 10.18 5.08 0.50
N PHE A 189 9.67 3.91 0.17
CA PHE A 189 10.46 2.86 -0.48
C PHE A 189 10.80 3.16 -1.92
N LEU A 190 9.93 3.86 -2.66
CA LEU A 190 10.19 4.25 -4.05
C LEU A 190 11.32 5.29 -4.15
N LEU A 191 11.46 6.15 -3.14
CA LEU A 191 12.40 7.26 -3.14
C LEU A 191 13.83 6.92 -3.61
N PRO A 192 14.57 5.94 -3.04
CA PRO A 192 15.91 5.61 -3.50
C PRO A 192 15.99 4.96 -4.90
N TYR A 193 14.85 4.60 -5.49
CA TYR A 193 14.80 4.06 -6.85
C TYR A 193 14.48 5.14 -7.87
N TYR A 194 13.82 6.24 -7.49
CA TYR A 194 13.42 7.31 -8.41
C TYR A 194 14.29 8.56 -8.27
N ALA A 195 14.76 8.89 -7.06
CA ALA A 195 15.62 10.03 -6.84
C ALA A 195 17.09 9.59 -6.68
N ASN A 196 18.01 10.49 -7.05
CA ASN A 196 19.44 10.30 -6.81
C ASN A 196 19.79 10.53 -5.33
N VAL A 197 19.34 9.63 -4.46
CA VAL A 197 19.63 9.64 -3.04
C VAL A 197 20.20 8.31 -2.62
N ASN A 198 21.23 8.37 -1.77
CA ASN A 198 21.73 7.17 -1.13
C ASN A 198 20.62 6.60 -0.22
N LYS A 199 20.40 5.27 -0.26
CA LYS A 199 19.44 4.56 0.62
C LYS A 199 19.65 4.89 2.10
N VAL A 200 20.89 5.16 2.51
CA VAL A 200 21.25 5.52 3.88
C VAL A 200 20.84 6.96 4.22
N GLU A 201 20.87 7.87 3.24
CA GLU A 201 20.60 9.30 3.44
C GLU A 201 19.13 9.67 3.24
N SER A 202 18.39 8.87 2.48
CA SER A 202 16.97 9.08 2.14
C SER A 202 16.06 9.49 3.32
N PRO A 203 16.11 8.85 4.51
CA PRO A 203 15.30 9.30 5.66
C PRO A 203 15.69 10.69 6.18
N PHE A 204 16.96 11.07 6.08
CA PHE A 204 17.46 12.37 6.52
C PHE A 204 17.10 13.47 5.51
N GLU A 205 17.02 13.14 4.22
CA GLU A 205 16.65 14.12 3.18
C GLU A 205 15.21 14.59 3.32
N ILE A 206 14.26 13.69 3.60
CA ILE A 206 12.86 14.08 3.86
C ILE A 206 12.73 14.94 5.11
N GLN A 207 13.44 14.59 6.19
CA GLN A 207 13.47 15.41 7.40
C GLN A 207 13.97 16.83 7.11
N LYS A 208 14.98 16.98 6.24
CA LYS A 208 15.50 18.29 5.84
C LYS A 208 14.45 19.08 5.04
N PHE A 209 13.79 18.46 4.06
CA PHE A 209 12.69 19.11 3.32
C PHE A 209 11.59 19.62 4.26
N VAL A 210 11.13 18.80 5.21
CA VAL A 210 10.11 19.19 6.19
C VAL A 210 10.56 20.38 7.03
N ARG A 211 11.83 20.38 7.47
CA ARG A 211 12.39 21.51 8.23
C ARG A 211 12.44 22.79 7.39
N GLU A 212 12.90 22.69 6.15
CA GLU A 212 13.01 23.82 5.21
C GLU A 212 11.63 24.44 4.93
N VAL A 213 10.59 23.61 4.73
CA VAL A 213 9.20 24.07 4.59
C VAL A 213 8.72 24.79 5.87
N ARG A 214 8.90 24.17 7.04
CA ARG A 214 8.47 24.74 8.33
C ARG A 214 9.19 26.05 8.69
N SER A 215 10.45 26.20 8.27
CA SER A 215 11.23 27.43 8.50
C SER A 215 11.05 28.49 7.40
N GLY A 216 10.32 28.17 6.33
CA GLY A 216 10.18 29.04 5.15
C GLY A 216 11.46 29.22 4.33
N ASP A 217 12.43 28.29 4.42
CA ASP A 217 13.69 28.36 3.67
C ASP A 217 13.54 27.72 2.26
N TYR A 218 12.87 28.46 1.38
CA TYR A 218 12.65 28.02 0.00
C TYR A 218 13.96 27.87 -0.79
N ASN A 219 15.02 28.62 -0.46
CA ASN A 219 16.29 28.53 -1.17
C ASN A 219 16.98 27.18 -0.95
N SER A 220 17.02 26.72 0.31
CA SER A 220 17.56 25.40 0.64
C SER A 220 16.69 24.28 0.09
N PHE A 221 15.35 24.43 0.16
CA PHE A 221 14.40 23.50 -0.42
C PHE A 221 14.66 23.25 -1.91
N PHE A 222 14.67 24.33 -2.73
CA PHE A 222 14.87 24.19 -4.17
C PHE A 222 16.27 23.69 -4.53
N ARG A 223 17.30 24.04 -3.76
CA ARG A 223 18.66 23.50 -3.97
C ARG A 223 18.72 22.00 -3.71
N ARG A 224 18.04 21.51 -2.66
CA ARG A 224 17.93 20.07 -2.39
C ARG A 224 17.12 19.36 -3.47
N LEU A 225 16.00 19.94 -3.88
CA LEU A 225 15.19 19.40 -4.96
C LEU A 225 15.99 19.26 -6.26
N GLN A 226 16.82 20.25 -6.61
CA GLN A 226 17.75 20.16 -7.74
C GLN A 226 18.73 18.99 -7.63
N SER A 227 19.24 18.70 -6.42
CA SER A 227 20.15 17.56 -6.23
C SER A 227 19.50 16.20 -6.48
N PHE A 228 18.19 16.06 -6.21
CA PHE A 228 17.45 14.82 -6.48
C PHE A 228 17.36 14.50 -7.98
N PHE A 229 17.49 15.51 -8.83
CA PHE A 229 17.42 15.42 -10.29
C PHE A 229 18.78 15.27 -10.98
N ALA A 230 19.90 15.43 -10.26
CA ALA A 230 21.21 15.71 -10.86
C ALA A 230 21.80 14.61 -11.77
N ASP A 231 21.33 13.35 -11.68
CA ASP A 231 21.83 12.22 -12.50
C ASP A 231 20.85 11.75 -13.60
N THR A 232 19.85 12.56 -13.96
CA THR A 232 19.03 12.23 -15.13
C THR A 232 19.78 12.50 -16.44
N GLY A 233 20.17 11.43 -17.14
CA GLY A 233 20.68 11.52 -18.51
C GLY A 233 19.61 12.09 -19.46
N TYR A 234 20.03 12.90 -20.44
CA TYR A 234 19.17 13.56 -21.43
C TYR A 234 18.70 12.62 -22.55
N ASP A 235 18.01 11.53 -22.21
CA ASP A 235 17.38 10.66 -23.21
C ASP A 235 15.84 10.84 -23.19
N VAL A 236 15.24 10.90 -24.39
CA VAL A 236 13.80 11.02 -24.72
C VAL A 236 12.97 11.89 -23.76
N ILE A 237 12.69 13.14 -24.18
CA ILE A 237 11.98 14.19 -23.42
C ILE A 237 10.75 13.70 -22.62
N ARG A 238 9.91 12.80 -23.20
CA ARG A 238 8.70 12.29 -22.55
C ARG A 238 8.98 11.37 -21.35
N GLU A 239 10.03 10.55 -21.42
CA GLU A 239 10.44 9.70 -20.30
C GLU A 239 11.06 10.55 -19.18
N GLN A 240 11.66 11.67 -19.55
CA GLN A 240 12.22 12.65 -18.63
C GLN A 240 11.13 13.40 -17.85
N GLU A 241 10.07 13.87 -18.51
CA GLU A 241 8.94 14.58 -17.87
C GLU A 241 8.26 13.71 -16.82
N LEU A 242 7.87 12.49 -17.18
CA LEU A 242 7.27 11.54 -16.25
C LEU A 242 8.22 11.19 -15.09
N HIS A 243 9.52 11.10 -15.34
CA HIS A 243 10.50 10.90 -14.27
C HIS A 243 10.51 12.08 -13.29
N TYR A 244 10.50 13.32 -13.79
CA TYR A 244 10.43 14.51 -12.95
C TYR A 244 9.13 14.55 -12.14
N GLU A 245 7.99 14.27 -12.77
CA GLU A 245 6.68 14.17 -12.12
C GLU A 245 6.70 13.15 -10.98
N ASN A 246 7.20 11.94 -11.23
CA ASN A 246 7.29 10.88 -10.24
C ASN A 246 8.19 11.24 -9.05
N VAL A 247 9.33 11.89 -9.28
CA VAL A 247 10.21 12.35 -8.18
C VAL A 247 9.56 13.47 -7.38
N LEU A 248 8.90 14.44 -8.04
CA LEU A 248 8.16 15.50 -7.37
C LEU A 248 7.03 14.91 -6.53
N PHE A 249 6.24 14.00 -7.09
CA PHE A 249 5.17 13.28 -6.41
C PHE A 249 5.69 12.63 -5.13
N ILE A 250 6.77 11.85 -5.22
CA ILE A 250 7.38 11.18 -4.06
C ILE A 250 7.81 12.19 -2.99
N VAL A 251 8.54 13.25 -3.37
CA VAL A 251 9.04 14.24 -2.40
C VAL A 251 7.87 14.97 -1.73
N PHE A 252 6.90 15.46 -2.50
CA PHE A 252 5.78 16.22 -1.94
C PHE A 252 4.84 15.35 -1.11
N LYS A 253 4.58 14.10 -1.54
CA LYS A 253 3.80 13.16 -0.72
C LYS A 253 4.48 12.88 0.62
N LEU A 254 5.79 12.61 0.61
CA LEU A 254 6.54 12.36 1.85
C LEU A 254 6.59 13.59 2.75
N VAL A 255 6.77 14.79 2.20
CA VAL A 255 6.70 16.02 3.00
C VAL A 255 5.30 16.20 3.58
N GLY A 256 4.25 15.95 2.79
CA GLY A 256 2.85 16.08 3.20
C GLY A 256 2.44 15.20 4.37
N PHE A 257 3.06 14.03 4.58
CA PHE A 257 2.83 13.21 5.78
C PHE A 257 3.30 13.87 7.08
N TYR A 258 4.19 14.88 7.00
CA TYR A 258 4.79 15.51 8.18
C TYR A 258 4.48 17.01 8.31
N THR A 259 3.70 17.62 7.41
CA THR A 259 3.39 19.07 7.44
C THR A 259 1.91 19.32 7.46
#